data_AF-A0A8T4NVS1-F1
#
_entry.id   AF-A0A8T4NVS1-F1
#
_cell.length_a   1.000
_cell.length_b   1.000
_cell.length_c   1.000
_cell.angle_alpha   90.00
_cell.angle_beta   90.00
_cell.angle_gamma   90.00
#
_symmetry.space_group_name_H-M   'P 1'
#
loop_
_entity.id
_entity.type
_entity.pdbx_description
1 polymer ?
#
loop_
_entity_poly.entity_id
_entity_poly.type
_entity_poly.pdbx_seq_one_letter_code
_entity_poly.pdbx_strand_id
1 'polypeptide(L)'
;MKDHHRITKKENSLDNTLNLGNSLNVKVISENGFIVGKASQIRIHPTKMCIEGILVSRGIFKKPLYIGVSYIKRLSHESFILKINPSTLLKGKNVVDTNGKILGKVKKIVRKEHANDIKELVVKSLLRKEIIIAISNIKSIGENILLNSNYHAKQKHIWKKS
;
A
#
# COMPACT_ATOMS: atom_id res chain seq x y z
N MET A 1 15.84 -31.14 -16.31
CA MET A 1 16.53 -29.88 -15.94
C MET A 1 17.95 -29.96 -16.48
N LYS A 2 18.46 -28.91 -17.12
CA LYS A 2 19.89 -28.89 -17.50
C LYS A 2 20.73 -28.87 -16.23
N ASP A 3 21.79 -29.66 -16.20
CA ASP A 3 22.74 -29.63 -15.11
C ASP A 3 23.55 -28.33 -15.18
N HIS A 4 23.85 -27.72 -14.03
CA HIS A 4 24.54 -26.42 -13.97
C HIS A 4 25.86 -26.59 -13.23
N HIS A 5 26.95 -26.03 -13.76
CA HIS A 5 28.18 -25.88 -12.98
C HIS A 5 27.92 -24.93 -11.80
N ARG A 6 28.28 -25.36 -10.58
CA ARG A 6 28.01 -24.63 -9.33
C ARG A 6 29.33 -24.24 -8.66
N ILE A 7 29.48 -22.96 -8.35
CA ILE A 7 30.53 -22.45 -7.46
C ILE A 7 29.83 -21.87 -6.24
N THR A 8 29.57 -22.71 -5.25
CA THR A 8 28.92 -22.33 -4.00
C THR A 8 29.58 -23.03 -2.82
N LYS A 9 29.47 -22.46 -1.62
CA LYS A 9 29.74 -23.23 -0.40
C LYS A 9 28.64 -24.28 -0.22
N LYS A 10 28.97 -25.41 0.40
CA LYS A 10 28.09 -26.58 0.54
C LYS A 10 26.75 -26.23 1.23
N GLU A 11 26.77 -25.27 2.15
CA GLU A 11 25.59 -24.78 2.88
C GLU A 11 24.60 -23.96 2.02
N ASN A 12 25.02 -23.49 0.84
CA ASN A 12 24.19 -22.65 -0.03
C ASN A 12 23.71 -23.46 -1.25
N SER A 13 22.49 -24.00 -1.14
CA SER A 13 21.82 -24.66 -2.27
C SER A 13 21.07 -23.64 -3.14
N LEU A 14 21.21 -23.78 -4.46
CA LEU A 14 20.40 -23.05 -5.46
C LEU A 14 18.90 -23.29 -5.25
N ASP A 15 18.51 -24.45 -4.73
CA ASP A 15 17.12 -24.85 -4.56
C ASP A 15 16.40 -24.03 -3.48
N ASN A 16 17.16 -23.37 -2.61
CA ASN A 16 16.65 -22.45 -1.58
C ASN A 16 16.61 -20.99 -2.05
N THR A 17 16.85 -20.73 -3.34
CA THR A 17 16.89 -19.39 -3.91
C THR A 17 15.68 -19.14 -4.82
N LEU A 18 15.39 -17.86 -5.06
CA LEU A 18 14.38 -17.45 -6.04
C LEU A 18 15.05 -16.69 -7.17
N ASN A 19 14.64 -17.01 -8.40
CA ASN A 19 15.07 -16.27 -9.57
C ASN A 19 14.39 -14.89 -9.58
N LEU A 20 15.21 -13.83 -9.58
CA LEU A 20 14.72 -12.45 -9.57
C LEU A 20 13.91 -12.10 -10.83
N GLY A 21 14.28 -12.63 -12.00
CA GLY A 21 13.55 -12.44 -13.25
C GLY A 21 12.13 -13.02 -13.16
N ASN A 22 12.00 -14.23 -12.61
CA ASN A 22 10.69 -14.86 -12.36
C ASN A 22 9.88 -14.12 -11.28
N SER A 23 10.56 -13.34 -10.43
CA SER A 23 9.92 -12.53 -9.39
C SER A 23 9.43 -11.16 -9.92
N LEU A 24 9.60 -10.87 -11.21
CA LEU A 24 8.99 -9.69 -11.85
C LEU A 24 7.61 -10.04 -12.40
N ASN A 25 6.75 -9.03 -12.52
CA ASN A 25 5.35 -9.12 -12.97
C ASN A 25 4.43 -10.03 -12.15
N VAL A 26 4.92 -10.61 -11.06
CA VAL A 26 4.13 -11.37 -10.08
C VAL A 26 3.24 -10.44 -9.24
N LYS A 27 2.17 -11.01 -8.67
CA LYS A 27 1.21 -10.23 -7.87
C LYS A 27 1.85 -9.75 -6.56
N VAL A 28 1.49 -8.56 -6.13
CA VAL A 28 1.78 -8.06 -4.79
C VAL A 28 0.49 -8.01 -4.01
N ILE A 29 0.43 -8.76 -2.92
CA ILE A 29 -0.80 -9.04 -2.15
C ILE A 29 -0.62 -8.44 -0.75
N SER A 30 -1.60 -7.65 -0.30
CA SER A 30 -1.60 -7.10 1.06
C SER A 30 -1.90 -8.17 2.10
N GLU A 31 -1.74 -7.82 3.38
CA GLU A 31 -1.98 -8.74 4.49
C GLU A 31 -3.38 -9.35 4.49
N ASN A 32 -4.40 -8.57 4.12
CA ASN A 32 -5.79 -9.03 4.02
C ASN A 32 -6.17 -9.61 2.65
N GLY A 33 -5.20 -9.89 1.77
CA GLY A 33 -5.46 -10.56 0.49
C GLY A 33 -5.79 -9.64 -0.69
N PHE A 34 -5.84 -8.32 -0.54
CA PHE A 34 -6.06 -7.43 -1.69
C PHE A 34 -4.84 -7.39 -2.62
N ILE A 35 -5.11 -7.41 -3.92
CA ILE A 35 -4.08 -7.21 -4.94
C ILE A 35 -3.71 -5.72 -4.97
N VAL A 36 -2.50 -5.41 -4.53
CA VAL A 36 -1.92 -4.06 -4.57
C VAL A 36 -1.53 -3.68 -6.00
N GLY A 37 -1.02 -4.65 -6.76
CA GLY A 37 -0.52 -4.48 -8.12
C GLY A 37 0.42 -5.61 -8.52
N LYS A 38 1.37 -5.31 -9.41
CA LYS A 38 2.43 -6.25 -9.85
C LYS A 38 3.81 -5.70 -9.55
N ALA A 39 4.74 -6.57 -9.14
CA ALA A 39 6.13 -6.17 -8.91
C ALA A 39 6.79 -5.83 -10.26
N SER A 40 7.10 -4.57 -10.49
CA SER A 40 7.70 -4.12 -11.75
C SER A 40 9.22 -4.04 -11.67
N GLN A 41 9.77 -3.81 -10.48
CA GLN A 41 11.21 -3.75 -10.25
C GLN A 41 11.54 -4.26 -8.85
N ILE A 42 12.69 -4.90 -8.71
CA ILE A 42 13.31 -5.26 -7.43
C ILE A 42 14.49 -4.31 -7.21
N ARG A 43 14.57 -3.70 -6.03
CA ARG A 43 15.62 -2.75 -5.67
C ARG A 43 16.66 -3.43 -4.79
N ILE A 44 17.90 -3.45 -5.27
CA ILE A 44 19.04 -4.05 -4.59
C ILE A 44 19.97 -2.91 -4.14
N HIS A 45 20.44 -2.99 -2.89
CA HIS A 45 21.45 -2.07 -2.39
C HIS A 45 22.82 -2.42 -3.02
N PRO A 46 23.50 -1.50 -3.73
CA PRO A 46 24.72 -1.81 -4.47
C PRO A 46 25.87 -2.26 -3.56
N THR A 47 26.01 -1.67 -2.37
CA THR A 47 27.07 -2.03 -1.42
C THR A 47 26.75 -3.26 -0.56
N LYS A 48 25.55 -3.34 0.02
CA LYS A 48 25.15 -4.46 0.90
C LYS A 48 24.77 -5.72 0.14
N MET A 49 24.57 -5.63 -1.18
CA MET A 49 24.17 -6.73 -2.05
C MET A 49 22.91 -7.46 -1.58
N CYS A 50 21.96 -6.71 -1.00
CA CYS A 50 20.69 -7.23 -0.48
C CYS A 50 19.48 -6.49 -1.07
N ILE A 51 18.30 -7.13 -1.04
CA ILE A 51 17.05 -6.53 -1.50
C ILE A 51 16.57 -5.49 -0.46
N GLU A 52 16.37 -4.25 -0.89
CA GLU A 52 15.84 -3.15 -0.06
C GLU A 52 14.33 -2.95 -0.25
N GLY A 53 13.77 -3.42 -1.37
CA GLY A 53 12.33 -3.31 -1.63
C GLY A 53 11.95 -3.59 -3.08
N ILE A 54 10.69 -3.28 -3.39
CA ILE A 54 10.11 -3.47 -4.72
C ILE A 54 9.36 -2.21 -5.16
N LEU A 55 9.30 -1.98 -6.47
CA LEU A 55 8.31 -1.07 -7.06
C LEU A 55 7.14 -1.88 -7.57
N VAL A 56 5.95 -1.40 -7.23
CA VAL A 56 4.67 -2.03 -7.57
C VAL A 56 3.96 -1.15 -8.59
N SER A 57 3.77 -1.68 -9.79
CA SER A 57 2.89 -1.10 -10.80
C SER A 57 1.43 -1.35 -10.42
N ARG A 58 0.61 -0.31 -10.47
CA ARG A 58 -0.80 -0.35 -10.02
C ARG A 58 -1.79 -0.03 -11.15
N GLY A 59 -1.35 -0.20 -12.39
CA GLY A 59 -2.08 0.20 -13.60
C GLY A 59 -1.62 1.56 -14.14
N ILE A 60 -2.05 1.88 -15.37
CA ILE A 60 -1.52 2.96 -16.21
C ILE A 60 -1.68 4.35 -15.56
N PHE A 61 -2.82 4.62 -14.93
CA PHE A 61 -3.13 5.94 -14.36
C PHE A 61 -2.72 6.12 -12.90
N LYS A 62 -2.12 5.10 -12.28
CA LYS A 62 -1.71 5.15 -10.87
C LYS A 62 -0.19 5.22 -10.80
N LYS A 63 0.34 6.18 -10.03
CA LYS A 63 1.77 6.25 -9.71
C LYS A 63 2.25 4.89 -9.15
N PRO A 64 3.45 4.41 -9.52
CA PRO A 64 4.04 3.25 -8.87
C PRO A 64 4.17 3.44 -7.36
N LEU A 65 4.13 2.33 -6.63
CA LEU A 65 4.29 2.32 -5.18
C LEU A 65 5.59 1.62 -4.82
N TYR A 66 6.51 2.32 -4.15
CA TYR A 66 7.67 1.68 -3.54
C TYR A 66 7.26 1.04 -2.22
N ILE A 67 7.68 -0.22 -2.01
CA ILE A 67 7.45 -0.98 -0.79
C ILE A 67 8.80 -1.51 -0.33
N GLY A 68 9.25 -1.04 0.83
CA GLY A 68 10.50 -1.52 1.44
C GLY A 68 10.39 -2.98 1.87
N VAL A 69 11.52 -3.69 1.86
CA VAL A 69 11.63 -5.10 2.25
C VAL A 69 11.11 -5.36 3.65
N SER A 70 11.23 -4.38 4.55
CA SER A 70 10.68 -4.45 5.89
C SER A 70 9.17 -4.68 5.91
N TYR A 71 8.42 -4.32 4.87
CA TYR A 71 6.97 -4.55 4.77
C TYR A 71 6.61 -5.85 4.03
N ILE A 72 7.59 -6.60 3.54
CA ILE A 72 7.40 -7.88 2.84
C ILE A 72 7.43 -9.00 3.89
N LYS A 73 6.37 -9.79 3.95
CA LYS A 73 6.26 -10.96 4.84
C LYS A 73 6.96 -12.18 4.25
N ARG A 74 6.70 -12.45 2.96
CA ARG A 74 7.34 -13.54 2.21
C ARG A 74 7.31 -13.26 0.73
N LEU A 75 8.29 -13.81 0.02
CA LEU A 75 8.32 -13.92 -1.43
C LEU A 75 8.09 -15.40 -1.80
N SER A 76 7.23 -15.62 -2.79
CA SER A 76 6.96 -16.93 -3.38
C SER A 76 7.15 -16.84 -4.90
N HIS A 77 7.14 -17.98 -5.58
CA HIS A 77 7.24 -18.04 -7.05
C HIS A 77 6.18 -17.20 -7.77
N GLU A 78 5.00 -17.00 -7.17
CA GLU A 78 3.86 -16.38 -7.83
C GLU A 78 3.46 -15.02 -7.24
N SER A 79 4.04 -14.63 -6.09
CA SER A 79 3.65 -13.40 -5.41
C SER A 79 4.61 -12.90 -4.34
N PHE A 80 4.57 -11.59 -4.12
CA PHE A 80 5.02 -10.94 -2.88
C PHE A 80 3.83 -10.79 -1.93
N ILE A 81 3.97 -11.26 -0.69
CA ILE A 81 2.97 -11.07 0.35
C ILE A 81 3.49 -10.02 1.33
N LEU A 82 2.67 -9.00 1.60
CA LEU A 82 2.99 -7.94 2.53
C LEU A 82 2.53 -8.28 3.96
N LYS A 83 3.22 -7.69 4.94
CA LYS A 83 2.81 -7.73 6.35
C LYS A 83 1.85 -6.58 6.72
N ILE A 84 1.45 -5.78 5.74
CA ILE A 84 0.61 -4.59 5.93
C ILE A 84 -0.47 -4.51 4.86
N ASN A 85 -1.45 -3.68 5.15
CA ASN A 85 -2.35 -3.10 4.16
C ASN A 85 -1.84 -1.71 3.79
N PRO A 86 -1.30 -1.49 2.58
CA PRO A 86 -0.82 -0.18 2.17
C PRO A 86 -1.94 0.85 2.28
N SER A 87 -1.73 1.92 3.04
CA SER A 87 -2.71 3.00 3.23
C SER A 87 -3.13 3.65 1.92
N THR A 88 -2.29 3.55 0.88
CA THR A 88 -2.64 3.99 -0.48
C THR A 88 -3.84 3.26 -1.10
N LEU A 89 -4.19 2.06 -0.61
CA LEU A 89 -5.39 1.32 -1.02
C LEU A 89 -6.70 1.97 -0.54
N LEU A 90 -6.62 2.92 0.41
CA LEU A 90 -7.80 3.61 0.90
C LEU A 90 -8.34 4.64 -0.09
N LYS A 91 -7.52 5.07 -1.07
CA LYS A 91 -7.93 6.06 -2.05
C LYS A 91 -9.11 5.54 -2.88
N GLY A 92 -10.18 6.32 -2.95
CA GLY A 92 -11.41 5.99 -3.67
C GLY A 92 -12.47 5.25 -2.85
N LYS A 93 -12.13 4.74 -1.65
CA LYS A 93 -13.13 4.13 -0.76
C LYS A 93 -14.14 5.16 -0.27
N ASN A 94 -15.38 4.72 -0.06
CA ASN A 94 -16.40 5.59 0.53
C ASN A 94 -16.11 5.79 2.01
N VAL A 95 -16.37 7.00 2.49
CA VAL A 95 -16.38 7.32 3.91
C VAL A 95 -17.83 7.51 4.34
N VAL A 96 -18.22 6.78 5.38
CA VAL A 96 -19.62 6.63 5.80
C VAL A 96 -19.71 6.98 7.28
N ASP A 97 -20.74 7.76 7.64
CA ASP A 97 -21.03 8.05 9.05
C ASP A 97 -21.74 6.88 9.75
N THR A 98 -22.03 7.02 11.05
CA THR A 98 -22.69 5.96 11.83
C THR A 98 -24.13 5.69 11.42
N ASN A 99 -24.76 6.58 10.65
CA ASN A 99 -26.12 6.43 10.16
C ASN A 99 -26.15 5.79 8.75
N GLY A 100 -25.00 5.34 8.24
CA GLY A 100 -24.89 4.75 6.90
C GLY A 100 -24.83 5.78 5.77
N LYS A 101 -24.75 7.08 6.07
CA LYS A 101 -24.70 8.12 5.05
C LYS A 101 -23.29 8.28 4.49
N ILE A 102 -23.18 8.20 3.17
CA ILE A 102 -21.92 8.45 2.45
C ILE A 102 -21.58 9.94 2.50
N LEU A 103 -20.46 10.28 3.11
CA LEU A 103 -19.94 11.66 3.15
C LEU A 103 -19.14 12.00 1.88
N GLY A 104 -18.53 11.00 1.26
CA GLY A 104 -17.77 11.14 0.02
C GLY A 104 -16.76 10.02 -0.16
N LYS A 105 -15.80 10.22 -1.08
CA LYS A 105 -14.71 9.27 -1.35
C LYS A 105 -13.36 9.83 -0.90
N VAL A 106 -12.47 8.96 -0.45
CA VAL A 106 -11.09 9.35 -0.10
C VAL A 106 -10.36 9.84 -1.34
N LYS A 107 -10.04 11.13 -1.39
CA LYS A 107 -9.27 11.76 -2.47
C LYS A 107 -7.78 11.66 -2.21
N LYS A 108 -7.35 11.92 -0.97
CA LYS A 108 -5.93 11.95 -0.56
C LYS A 108 -5.78 11.35 0.84
N ILE A 109 -4.65 10.70 1.07
CA ILE A 109 -4.22 10.18 2.37
C ILE A 109 -3.01 11.00 2.80
N VAL A 110 -3.08 11.59 3.99
CA VAL A 110 -1.96 12.27 4.64
C VAL A 110 -1.31 11.27 5.59
N ARG A 111 -0.07 10.89 5.30
CA ARG A 111 0.69 9.91 6.08
C ARG A 111 1.66 10.62 7.02
N LYS A 112 2.09 9.92 8.07
CA LYS A 112 3.27 10.33 8.85
C LYS A 112 4.50 10.03 7.99
N GLU A 113 5.09 11.09 7.44
CA GLU A 113 6.27 11.00 6.55
C GLU A 113 6.04 10.02 5.37
N HIS A 114 6.95 9.05 5.20
CA HIS A 114 6.90 8.04 4.16
C HIS A 114 6.36 6.68 4.63
N ALA A 115 6.02 6.56 5.91
CA ALA A 115 5.53 5.33 6.53
C ALA A 115 4.12 4.94 6.04
N ASN A 116 3.65 3.76 6.45
CA ASN A 116 2.29 3.34 6.16
C ASN A 116 1.25 4.07 7.03
N ASP A 117 1.69 4.68 8.14
CA ASP A 117 0.83 5.28 9.16
C ASP A 117 0.07 6.50 8.64
N ILE A 118 -1.22 6.52 8.93
CA ILE A 118 -2.15 7.56 8.46
C ILE A 118 -2.32 8.61 9.56
N LYS A 119 -2.21 9.89 9.19
CA LYS A 119 -2.58 11.02 10.04
C LYS A 119 -4.03 11.44 9.77
N GLU A 120 -4.33 11.72 8.51
CA GLU A 120 -5.61 12.28 8.08
C GLU A 120 -6.02 11.73 6.70
N LEU A 121 -7.33 11.68 6.45
CA LEU A 121 -7.92 11.45 5.14
C LEU A 121 -8.57 12.73 4.64
N VAL A 122 -8.33 13.06 3.37
CA VAL A 122 -9.07 14.11 2.66
C VAL A 122 -10.15 13.44 1.83
N VAL A 123 -11.39 13.73 2.17
CA VAL A 123 -12.60 13.17 1.55
C VAL A 123 -13.23 14.23 0.66
N LYS A 124 -13.52 13.85 -0.59
CA LYS A 124 -14.24 14.72 -1.53
C LYS A 124 -15.65 14.17 -1.72
N SER A 125 -16.64 15.03 -1.49
CA SER A 125 -18.02 14.81 -1.89
C SER A 125 -18.24 15.37 -3.30
N LEU A 126 -19.24 14.87 -4.03
CA LEU A 126 -19.59 15.38 -5.36
C LEU A 126 -20.06 16.84 -5.31
N LEU A 127 -20.78 17.21 -4.25
CA LEU A 127 -21.47 18.50 -4.13
C LEU A 127 -20.91 19.43 -3.04
N ARG A 128 -19.93 18.96 -2.25
CA ARG A 128 -19.41 19.69 -1.09
C ARG A 128 -17.91 19.89 -1.18
N LYS A 129 -17.43 20.90 -0.44
CA LYS A 129 -16.00 21.13 -0.21
C LYS A 129 -15.34 19.90 0.42
N GLU A 130 -14.03 19.80 0.27
CA GLU A 130 -13.24 18.72 0.84
C GLU A 130 -13.34 18.70 2.37
N ILE A 131 -13.43 17.50 2.93
CA ILE A 131 -13.53 17.25 4.36
C ILE A 131 -12.25 16.58 4.81
N ILE A 132 -11.63 17.09 5.87
CA ILE A 132 -10.44 16.48 6.48
C ILE A 132 -10.88 15.68 7.69
N ILE A 133 -10.47 14.41 7.75
CA ILE A 133 -10.85 13.46 8.79
C ILE A 133 -9.57 12.90 9.42
N ALA A 134 -9.35 13.19 10.70
CA ALA A 134 -8.27 12.59 11.47
C ALA A 134 -8.49 11.08 11.66
N ILE A 135 -7.40 10.31 11.70
CA ILE A 135 -7.46 8.85 11.91
C ILE A 135 -8.18 8.47 13.22
N SER A 136 -8.11 9.32 14.25
CA SER A 136 -8.81 9.14 15.54
C SER A 136 -10.34 9.18 15.44
N ASN A 137 -10.87 9.72 14.33
CA ASN A 137 -12.32 9.76 14.08
C ASN A 137 -12.79 8.57 13.23
N ILE A 138 -11.89 7.65 12.86
CA ILE A 138 -12.21 6.46 12.08
C ILE A 138 -12.43 5.30 13.05
N LYS A 139 -13.60 4.67 12.94
CA LYS A 139 -13.98 3.49 13.72
C LYS A 139 -13.37 2.22 13.13
N SER A 140 -13.51 2.05 11.81
CA SER A 140 -13.02 0.87 11.11
C SER A 140 -12.69 1.16 9.65
N ILE A 141 -11.81 0.32 9.10
CA ILE A 141 -11.39 0.37 7.70
C ILE A 141 -11.62 -1.02 7.09
N GLY A 142 -12.58 -1.10 6.16
CA GLY A 142 -12.88 -2.31 5.40
C GLY A 142 -13.08 -1.98 3.93
N GLU A 143 -14.17 -2.46 3.33
CA GLU A 143 -14.60 -2.01 1.99
C GLU A 143 -14.88 -0.51 1.98
N ASN A 144 -15.62 -0.05 2.98
CA ASN A 144 -15.86 1.35 3.31
C ASN A 144 -15.09 1.75 4.58
N ILE A 145 -14.92 3.05 4.78
CA ILE A 145 -14.32 3.63 5.99
C ILE A 145 -15.45 4.18 6.86
N LEU A 146 -15.60 3.62 8.06
CA LEU A 146 -16.65 4.00 9.01
C LEU A 146 -16.10 5.00 10.01
N LEU A 147 -16.86 6.06 10.28
CA LEU A 147 -16.53 7.06 11.28
C LEU A 147 -17.06 6.70 12.66
N ASN A 148 -16.44 7.26 13.70
CA ASN A 148 -16.92 7.18 15.07
C ASN A 148 -18.23 7.98 15.23
N SER A 149 -19.08 7.55 16.17
CA SER A 149 -20.38 8.19 16.48
C SER A 149 -20.25 9.65 16.90
N ASN A 150 -19.12 10.02 17.50
CA ASN A 150 -18.85 11.38 17.98
C ASN A 150 -18.33 12.31 16.86
N TYR A 151 -18.24 11.82 15.61
CA TYR A 151 -17.80 12.65 14.50
C TYR A 151 -18.93 13.59 14.05
N HIS A 152 -18.88 14.82 14.54
CA HIS A 152 -19.62 15.93 13.95
C HIS A 152 -18.76 16.57 12.87
N ALA A 153 -19.23 16.57 11.62
CA ALA A 153 -18.52 17.14 10.48
C ALA A 153 -18.30 18.66 10.68
N LYS A 154 -17.17 19.04 11.30
CA LYS A 154 -16.74 20.45 11.32
C LYS A 154 -16.27 20.80 9.91
N GLN A 155 -17.07 21.57 9.18
CA GLN A 155 -16.65 22.17 7.91
C GLN A 155 -15.49 23.12 8.20
N LYS A 156 -14.25 22.68 7.97
CA LYS A 156 -13.12 23.61 7.98
C LYS A 156 -13.10 24.35 6.64
N HIS A 157 -13.30 25.67 6.71
CA HIS A 157 -13.08 26.57 5.59
C HIS A 157 -11.60 26.52 5.21
N ILE A 158 -11.27 25.86 4.10
CA ILE A 158 -9.91 25.92 3.54
C ILE A 158 -9.78 27.29 2.84
N TRP A 159 -9.26 28.27 3.57
CA TRP A 159 -8.54 29.38 2.96
C TRP A 159 -7.09 28.95 2.75
N LYS A 160 -6.63 28.97 1.51
CA LYS A 160 -5.23 29.21 1.19
C LYS A 160 -5.16 30.06 -0.09
N LYS A 161 -4.90 31.36 0.13
CA LYS A 161 -4.14 32.20 -0.80
C LYS A 161 -2.72 31.61 -0.87
N SER A 162 -2.24 31.34 -2.08
CA SER A 162 -0.97 31.84 -2.61
C SER A 162 -0.93 31.61 -4.11
#